data_AF-A0AAU2AJC3-F1
#
_entry.id   AF-A0AAU2AJC3-F1
#
_cell.length_a   1.000
_cell.length_b   1.000
_cell.length_c   1.000
_cell.angle_alpha   90.00
_cell.angle_beta   90.00
_cell.angle_gamma   90.00
#
_symmetry.space_group_name_H-M   'P 1'
#
loop_
_entity.id
_entity.type
_entity.pdbx_description
1 polymer ?
#
loop_
_entity_poly.entity_id
_entity_poly.type
_entity_poly.pdbx_seq_one_letter_code
_entity_poly.pdbx_strand_id
1 'polypeptide(L)'
;MSTSETGAPESIGNARAAVPPAGGQTVLAPEHILHSGNSGMIVERTAQVRGEFHSESREFARELAEYINTTQQGVASVFVYEETFGTKDLVHWLIHLKSMDSYETLVRMGSQDEGYRNLFGKIRIGEEKGGGSWARMFVDGTLREAVLLPQFWGMYGTAVDGTLERQSSVFKDTGTAVVLPSARHQTGQGDDQLLHSANAGLLIHRTAQIEYDYRSEARQFAREAAAAINDNLAGEATVLLYEEAFGPADRIHWLIHLRSLGTYQRLLQLHVQNESVREIFFRERAPEKGAGGTWARMFVQGTMQDVALTPHHWGLYATQYPSAG
;
A
#
# COMPACT_ATOMS: atom_id res chain seq x y z
N MET A 1 32.52 2.53 -50.31
CA MET A 1 31.52 3.32 -49.57
C MET A 1 30.54 2.36 -48.94
N SER A 2 30.69 2.09 -47.65
CA SER A 2 29.67 1.43 -46.82
C SER A 2 29.98 1.86 -45.39
N THR A 3 29.35 2.94 -44.97
CA THR A 3 29.42 3.45 -43.59
C THR A 3 28.29 2.81 -42.81
N SER A 4 28.68 1.97 -41.85
CA SER A 4 27.84 1.40 -40.81
C SER A 4 27.31 2.50 -39.89
N GLU A 5 26.00 2.72 -39.88
CA GLU A 5 25.33 3.52 -38.86
C GLU A 5 25.16 2.67 -37.60
N THR A 6 26.00 2.94 -36.61
CA THR A 6 25.79 2.52 -35.23
C THR A 6 24.70 3.39 -34.60
N GLY A 7 23.47 2.89 -34.58
CA GLY A 7 22.38 3.48 -33.81
C GLY A 7 22.66 3.35 -32.31
N ALA A 8 22.90 4.47 -31.64
CA ALA A 8 22.90 4.55 -30.19
C ALA A 8 21.50 4.21 -29.64
N PRO A 9 21.39 3.57 -28.46
CA PRO A 9 20.08 3.31 -27.87
C PRO A 9 19.39 4.64 -27.56
N GLU A 10 18.19 4.81 -28.13
CA GLU A 10 17.30 5.93 -27.85
C GLU A 10 17.16 6.08 -26.33
N SER A 11 17.38 7.30 -25.84
CA SER A 11 17.08 7.69 -24.47
C SER A 11 15.67 7.24 -24.12
N ILE A 12 15.51 6.51 -23.03
CA ILE A 12 14.22 6.12 -22.45
C ILE A 12 13.47 7.43 -22.18
N GLY A 13 12.64 7.83 -23.15
CA GLY A 13 11.86 9.05 -23.08
C GLY A 13 10.97 9.03 -21.85
N ASN A 14 10.72 10.22 -21.31
CA ASN A 14 9.72 10.53 -20.29
C ASN A 14 8.34 9.97 -20.69
N ALA A 15 8.14 8.66 -20.53
CA ALA A 15 6.85 8.04 -20.64
C ALA A 15 6.04 8.54 -19.45
N ARG A 16 5.21 9.55 -19.69
CA ARG A 16 4.16 9.99 -18.77
C ARG A 16 3.45 8.73 -18.28
N ALA A 17 3.39 8.52 -16.96
CA ALA A 17 2.75 7.34 -16.41
C ALA A 17 1.34 7.20 -17.03
N ALA A 18 1.00 6.02 -17.54
CA ALA A 18 -0.29 5.78 -18.20
C ALA A 18 -1.48 6.01 -17.25
N VAL A 19 -1.23 5.96 -15.94
CA VAL A 19 -2.13 6.34 -14.86
C VAL A 19 -1.45 7.45 -14.04
N PRO A 20 -2.12 8.59 -13.78
CA PRO A 20 -1.62 9.60 -12.86
C PRO A 20 -1.33 9.01 -11.46
N PRO A 21 -0.13 9.21 -10.90
CA PRO A 21 0.18 8.76 -9.55
C PRO A 21 -0.70 9.41 -8.47
N ALA A 22 -0.87 8.73 -7.35
CA ALA A 22 -1.72 9.22 -6.26
C ALA A 22 -1.23 10.55 -5.66
N GLY A 23 0.05 10.89 -5.76
CA GLY A 23 0.60 12.17 -5.27
C GLY A 23 -0.04 13.38 -5.96
N GLY A 24 -0.52 13.24 -7.21
CA GLY A 24 -1.28 14.28 -7.90
C GLY A 24 -2.69 14.50 -7.36
N GLN A 25 -3.09 13.73 -6.34
CA GLN A 25 -4.37 13.87 -5.65
C GLN A 25 -4.39 15.00 -4.60
N THR A 26 -3.24 15.59 -4.29
CA THR A 26 -3.14 16.64 -3.27
C THR A 26 -2.28 17.78 -3.74
N VAL A 27 -2.46 18.95 -3.13
CA VAL A 27 -1.66 20.15 -3.39
C VAL A 27 -0.37 20.21 -2.56
N LEU A 28 -0.18 19.28 -1.62
CA LEU A 28 1.02 19.25 -0.78
C LEU A 28 2.29 19.00 -1.58
N ALA A 29 3.38 19.64 -1.17
CA ALA A 29 4.70 19.35 -1.70
C ALA A 29 5.15 17.92 -1.32
N PRO A 30 5.95 17.22 -2.15
CA PRO A 30 6.35 15.83 -1.91
C PRO A 30 6.94 15.55 -0.52
N GLU A 31 7.73 16.48 0.02
CA GLU A 31 8.36 16.40 1.34
C GLU A 31 7.38 16.44 2.52
N HIS A 32 6.13 16.89 2.28
CA HIS A 32 5.08 16.94 3.28
C HIS A 32 4.10 15.75 3.18
N ILE A 33 4.28 14.89 2.18
CA ILE A 33 3.43 13.72 1.94
C ILE A 33 3.93 12.51 2.74
N LEU A 34 3.04 11.94 3.54
CA LEU A 34 3.23 10.60 4.08
C LEU A 34 2.78 9.55 3.06
N HIS A 35 3.55 8.48 2.93
CA HIS A 35 3.34 7.40 1.98
C HIS A 35 3.89 6.08 2.53
N SER A 36 3.64 4.97 1.84
CA SER A 36 4.04 3.62 2.30
C SER A 36 5.55 3.47 2.55
N GLY A 37 6.41 4.24 1.91
CA GLY A 37 7.83 4.28 2.27
C GLY A 37 8.14 4.93 3.63
N ASN A 38 7.50 6.04 4.00
CA ASN A 38 7.95 6.92 5.09
C ASN A 38 6.99 6.98 6.31
N SER A 39 5.80 6.41 6.21
CA SER A 39 4.83 6.40 7.30
C SER A 39 5.19 5.34 8.37
N GLY A 40 4.75 5.59 9.60
CA GLY A 40 4.89 4.63 10.70
C GLY A 40 3.77 3.59 10.73
N MET A 41 2.65 3.86 10.04
CA MET A 41 1.60 2.90 9.74
C MET A 41 0.75 3.34 8.56
N ILE A 42 -0.10 2.43 8.10
CA ILE A 42 -1.16 2.71 7.14
C ILE A 42 -2.47 2.17 7.71
N VAL A 43 -3.52 2.97 7.72
CA VAL A 43 -4.89 2.49 7.85
C VAL A 43 -5.46 2.38 6.44
N GLU A 44 -5.71 1.16 6.00
CA GLU A 44 -6.48 0.93 4.79
C GLU A 44 -7.95 0.87 5.18
N ARG A 45 -8.72 1.85 4.72
CA ARG A 45 -10.18 1.86 4.85
C ARG A 45 -10.78 1.49 3.51
N THR A 46 -11.68 0.51 3.49
CA THR A 46 -12.42 0.13 2.28
C THR A 46 -13.91 0.34 2.47
N ALA A 47 -14.63 0.66 1.39
CA ALA A 47 -16.09 0.70 1.39
C ALA A 47 -16.64 0.42 -0.01
N GLN A 48 -17.68 -0.42 -0.08
CA GLN A 48 -18.37 -0.72 -1.33
C GLN A 48 -19.35 0.41 -1.65
N VAL A 49 -19.22 0.99 -2.83
CA VAL A 49 -20.12 2.03 -3.33
C VAL A 49 -21.38 1.39 -3.90
N ARG A 50 -22.52 2.05 -3.70
CA ARG A 50 -23.77 1.72 -4.41
C ARG A 50 -23.70 2.31 -5.81
N GLY A 51 -23.98 1.48 -6.82
CA GLY A 51 -23.76 1.85 -8.23
C GLY A 51 -24.48 3.12 -8.68
N GLU A 52 -25.66 3.41 -8.13
CA GLU A 52 -26.43 4.62 -8.42
C GLU A 52 -25.78 5.92 -7.92
N PHE A 53 -24.82 5.83 -7.00
CA PHE A 53 -24.11 6.95 -6.38
C PHE A 53 -22.60 6.94 -6.66
N HIS A 54 -22.18 6.28 -7.74
CA HIS A 54 -20.78 6.06 -8.08
C HIS A 54 -19.96 7.37 -8.21
N SER A 55 -20.56 8.42 -8.76
CA SER A 55 -19.90 9.72 -8.94
C SER A 55 -19.82 10.49 -7.61
N GLU A 56 -20.93 10.59 -6.89
CA GLU A 56 -21.02 11.28 -5.60
C GLU A 56 -20.11 10.64 -4.54
N SER A 57 -19.98 9.31 -4.56
CA SER A 57 -19.09 8.56 -3.68
C SER A 57 -17.62 8.88 -3.90
N ARG A 58 -17.20 8.95 -5.16
CA ARG A 58 -15.81 9.25 -5.54
C ARG A 58 -15.47 10.70 -5.26
N GLU A 59 -16.41 11.62 -5.50
CA GLU A 59 -16.27 13.01 -5.12
C GLU A 59 -16.07 13.15 -3.60
N PHE A 60 -16.93 12.53 -2.79
CA PHE A 60 -16.76 12.48 -1.35
C PHE A 60 -15.43 11.86 -0.93
N ALA A 61 -15.03 10.75 -1.55
CA ALA A 61 -13.76 10.09 -1.23
C ALA A 61 -12.56 11.03 -1.43
N ARG A 62 -12.57 11.78 -2.53
CA ARG A 62 -11.53 12.77 -2.88
C ARG A 62 -11.58 14.00 -1.98
N GLU A 63 -12.76 14.54 -1.70
CA GLU A 63 -12.94 15.64 -0.75
C GLU A 63 -12.44 15.27 0.65
N LEU A 64 -12.77 14.07 1.14
CA LEU A 64 -12.31 13.58 2.45
C LEU A 64 -10.79 13.47 2.49
N ALA A 65 -10.18 12.90 1.45
CA ALA A 65 -8.73 12.77 1.37
C ALA A 65 -8.05 14.14 1.34
N GLU A 66 -8.54 15.07 0.52
CA GLU A 66 -7.98 16.41 0.41
C GLU A 66 -8.14 17.21 1.72
N TYR A 67 -9.29 17.09 2.38
CA TYR A 67 -9.51 17.71 3.68
C TYR A 67 -8.49 17.25 4.72
N ILE A 68 -8.26 15.93 4.82
CA ILE A 68 -7.27 15.39 5.77
C ILE A 68 -5.86 15.82 5.37
N ASN A 69 -5.49 15.72 4.09
CA ASN A 69 -4.15 16.14 3.62
C ASN A 69 -3.85 17.60 3.96
N THR A 70 -4.80 18.50 3.73
CA THR A 70 -4.59 19.94 3.91
C THR A 70 -4.61 20.36 5.38
N THR A 71 -5.45 19.73 6.22
CA THR A 71 -5.63 20.11 7.63
C THR A 71 -4.74 19.36 8.61
N GLN A 72 -4.28 18.15 8.24
CA GLN A 72 -3.49 17.27 9.11
C GLN A 72 -2.06 17.06 8.57
N GLN A 73 -1.46 18.13 8.03
CA GLN A 73 -0.10 18.08 7.50
C GLN A 73 0.90 17.60 8.55
N GLY A 74 1.74 16.65 8.16
CA GLY A 74 2.69 16.03 9.07
C GLY A 74 2.07 15.11 10.13
N VAL A 75 0.76 14.90 10.13
CA VAL A 75 0.06 13.90 10.96
C VAL A 75 -0.42 12.75 10.07
N ALA A 76 -1.12 13.08 8.98
CA ALA A 76 -1.69 12.11 8.05
C ALA A 76 -1.53 12.53 6.59
N SER A 77 -1.46 11.54 5.69
CA SER A 77 -1.73 11.74 4.26
C SER A 77 -2.60 10.63 3.71
N VAL A 78 -3.61 10.98 2.93
CA VAL A 78 -4.65 10.08 2.43
C VAL A 78 -4.65 10.07 0.91
N PHE A 79 -4.63 8.86 0.37
CA PHE A 79 -4.75 8.61 -1.06
C PHE A 79 -5.90 7.66 -1.34
N VAL A 80 -6.65 7.95 -2.39
CA VAL A 80 -7.81 7.17 -2.82
C VAL A 80 -7.40 6.25 -3.97
N TYR A 81 -7.72 4.96 -3.85
CA TYR A 81 -7.53 3.96 -4.87
C TYR A 81 -8.84 3.22 -5.12
N GLU A 82 -8.89 2.55 -6.27
CA GLU A 82 -9.93 1.59 -6.61
C GLU A 82 -9.30 0.31 -7.14
N GLU A 83 -10.00 -0.81 -7.01
CA GLU A 83 -9.54 -2.07 -7.58
C GLU A 83 -9.52 -2.00 -9.12
N THR A 84 -8.32 -2.08 -9.70
CA THR A 84 -8.13 -2.24 -11.16
C THR A 84 -8.80 -3.52 -11.65
N PHE A 85 -8.55 -4.59 -10.89
CA PHE A 85 -9.05 -5.94 -11.10
C PHE A 85 -9.51 -6.50 -9.75
N GLY A 86 -10.76 -6.97 -9.71
CA GLY A 86 -11.40 -7.50 -8.52
C GLY A 86 -12.79 -6.88 -8.33
N THR A 87 -13.08 -6.37 -7.14
CA THR A 87 -14.40 -5.84 -6.77
C THR A 87 -14.63 -4.46 -7.39
N LYS A 88 -15.61 -4.36 -8.29
CA LYS A 88 -16.01 -3.08 -8.86
C LYS A 88 -16.62 -2.17 -7.80
N ASP A 89 -16.32 -0.87 -7.94
CA ASP A 89 -16.84 0.17 -7.06
C ASP A 89 -16.43 -0.02 -5.58
N LEU A 90 -15.33 -0.72 -5.32
CA LEU A 90 -14.68 -0.76 -4.01
C LEU A 90 -13.64 0.37 -3.91
N VAL A 91 -13.89 1.32 -3.01
CA VAL A 91 -13.00 2.44 -2.76
C VAL A 91 -12.06 2.10 -1.61
N HIS A 92 -10.78 2.39 -1.78
CA HIS A 92 -9.75 2.26 -0.76
C HIS A 92 -9.20 3.65 -0.41
N TRP A 93 -9.26 4.02 0.87
CA TRP A 93 -8.46 5.12 1.41
C TRP A 93 -7.23 4.53 2.10
N LEU A 94 -6.05 4.83 1.57
CA LEU A 94 -4.80 4.54 2.24
C LEU A 94 -4.40 5.76 3.07
N ILE A 95 -4.64 5.68 4.38
CA ILE A 95 -4.38 6.73 5.36
C ILE A 95 -3.02 6.46 6.00
N HIS A 96 -2.02 7.21 5.57
CA HIS A 96 -0.64 7.10 6.03
C HIS A 96 -0.45 7.97 7.26
N LEU A 97 0.02 7.39 8.36
CA LEU A 97 0.17 8.08 9.65
C LEU A 97 1.60 7.97 10.14
N LYS A 98 2.09 8.99 10.85
CA LYS A 98 3.42 8.93 11.46
C LYS A 98 3.51 7.92 12.60
N SER A 99 2.43 7.73 13.36
CA SER A 99 2.40 6.89 14.57
C SER A 99 0.97 6.50 14.96
N MET A 100 0.83 5.61 15.95
CA MET A 100 -0.47 5.32 16.59
C MET A 100 -1.06 6.58 17.23
N ASP A 101 -0.25 7.40 17.87
CA ASP A 101 -0.69 8.66 18.48
C ASP A 101 -1.30 9.61 17.43
N SER A 102 -0.79 9.57 16.19
CA SER A 102 -1.36 10.34 15.07
C SER A 102 -2.77 9.87 14.70
N TYR A 103 -3.09 8.59 14.92
CA TYR A 103 -4.45 8.07 14.73
C TYR A 103 -5.43 8.65 15.76
N GLU A 104 -4.99 8.90 17.01
CA GLU A 104 -5.86 9.56 18.00
C GLU A 104 -6.31 10.94 17.55
N THR A 105 -5.43 11.69 16.86
CA THR A 105 -5.80 12.98 16.26
C THR A 105 -6.95 12.81 15.28
N LEU A 106 -6.89 11.81 14.39
CA LEU A 106 -7.97 11.53 13.43
C LEU A 106 -9.28 11.11 14.13
N VAL A 107 -9.20 10.30 15.18
CA VAL A 107 -10.40 9.91 15.97
C VAL A 107 -11.05 11.14 16.60
N ARG A 108 -10.25 12.06 17.15
CA ARG A 108 -10.75 13.29 17.80
C ARG A 108 -11.43 14.24 16.82
N MET A 109 -11.04 14.25 15.54
CA MET A 109 -11.68 15.08 14.51
C MET A 109 -13.20 14.88 14.46
N GLY A 110 -13.69 13.65 14.62
CA GLY A 110 -15.13 13.36 14.59
C GLY A 110 -15.95 14.13 15.66
N SER A 111 -15.30 14.56 16.76
CA SER A 111 -15.94 15.28 17.85
C SER A 111 -15.53 16.75 17.95
N GLN A 112 -14.31 17.09 17.53
CA GLN A 112 -13.70 18.40 17.77
C GLN A 112 -13.54 19.24 16.50
N ASP A 113 -13.53 18.60 15.33
CA ASP A 113 -13.32 19.28 14.05
C ASP A 113 -14.68 19.58 13.38
N GLU A 114 -15.03 20.86 13.31
CA GLU A 114 -16.27 21.31 12.67
C GLU A 114 -16.24 21.14 11.15
N GLY A 115 -15.10 21.38 10.49
CA GLY A 115 -14.99 21.22 9.04
C GLY A 115 -15.13 19.75 8.64
N TYR A 116 -14.50 18.85 9.40
CA TYR A 116 -14.67 17.41 9.23
C TYR A 116 -16.15 17.00 9.40
N ARG A 117 -16.82 17.44 10.48
CA ARG A 117 -18.23 17.12 10.70
C ARG A 117 -19.14 17.68 9.60
N ASN A 118 -18.87 18.89 9.11
CA ASN A 118 -19.61 19.50 8.02
C ASN A 118 -19.46 18.71 6.71
N LEU A 119 -18.28 18.15 6.43
CA LEU A 119 -18.02 17.33 5.25
C LEU A 119 -18.93 16.08 5.22
N PHE A 120 -19.12 15.43 6.38
CA PHE A 120 -20.01 14.28 6.54
C PHE A 120 -21.50 14.69 6.62
N GLY A 121 -21.80 15.89 7.12
CA GLY A 121 -23.17 16.43 7.20
C GLY A 121 -23.74 16.96 5.87
N LYS A 122 -22.90 17.23 4.88
CA LYS A 122 -23.29 17.74 3.55
C LYS A 122 -24.28 16.78 2.88
N ILE A 123 -25.41 17.33 2.40
CA ILE A 123 -26.31 16.62 1.48
C ILE A 123 -25.60 16.52 0.13
N ARG A 124 -25.44 15.29 -0.37
CA ARG A 124 -24.67 14.97 -1.58
C ARG A 124 -25.53 14.34 -2.66
N ILE A 125 -26.59 13.68 -2.25
CA ILE A 125 -27.54 13.04 -3.17
C ILE A 125 -28.67 14.04 -3.39
N GLY A 126 -28.94 14.38 -4.64
CA GLY A 126 -30.07 15.24 -5.01
C GLY A 126 -31.42 14.64 -4.63
N GLU A 127 -32.43 15.49 -4.44
CA GLU A 127 -33.77 15.05 -4.05
C GLU A 127 -34.39 14.11 -5.10
N GLU A 128 -34.06 14.28 -6.38
CA GLU A 128 -34.49 13.42 -7.49
C GLU A 128 -33.96 11.98 -7.38
N LYS A 129 -32.86 11.78 -6.66
CA LYS A 129 -32.29 10.45 -6.32
C LYS A 129 -32.67 10.00 -4.90
N GLY A 130 -33.62 10.72 -4.28
CA GLY A 130 -34.17 10.44 -2.96
C GLY A 130 -33.48 11.15 -1.81
N GLY A 131 -32.50 12.03 -2.06
CA GLY A 131 -31.83 12.83 -1.03
C GLY A 131 -30.90 12.03 -0.12
N GLY A 132 -29.93 12.70 0.51
CA GLY A 132 -29.15 12.12 1.61
C GLY A 132 -27.69 12.54 1.66
N SER A 133 -27.03 12.12 2.74
CA SER A 133 -25.61 12.33 2.98
C SER A 133 -24.77 11.12 2.56
N TRP A 134 -23.48 11.15 2.93
CA TRP A 134 -22.50 10.14 2.54
C TRP A 134 -22.92 8.69 2.80
N ALA A 135 -23.64 8.42 3.90
CA ALA A 135 -23.96 7.06 4.32
C ALA A 135 -24.80 6.30 3.28
N ARG A 136 -25.67 7.01 2.53
CA ARG A 136 -26.46 6.39 1.45
C ARG A 136 -25.63 5.97 0.25
N MET A 137 -24.45 6.57 0.07
CA MET A 137 -23.61 6.32 -1.11
C MET A 137 -22.89 4.98 -1.03
N PHE A 138 -22.77 4.40 0.18
CA PHE A 138 -22.09 3.14 0.43
C PHE A 138 -23.07 2.02 0.83
N VAL A 139 -22.67 0.79 0.58
CA VAL A 139 -23.43 -0.40 1.01
C VAL A 139 -23.22 -0.60 2.51
N ASP A 140 -24.31 -0.78 3.25
CA ASP A 140 -24.27 -0.90 4.70
C ASP A 140 -23.41 -2.10 5.14
N GLY A 141 -22.58 -1.91 6.17
CA GLY A 141 -21.72 -2.97 6.71
C GLY A 141 -20.47 -3.30 5.87
N THR A 142 -20.24 -2.58 4.77
CA THR A 142 -19.04 -2.80 3.92
C THR A 142 -17.86 -1.92 4.27
N LEU A 143 -18.05 -0.92 5.14
CA LEU A 143 -16.93 -0.12 5.64
C LEU A 143 -16.03 -0.99 6.54
N ARG A 144 -14.78 -1.17 6.14
CA ARG A 144 -13.79 -1.98 6.85
C ARG A 144 -12.48 -1.22 6.99
N GLU A 145 -11.73 -1.51 8.04
CA GLU A 145 -10.39 -0.97 8.24
C GLU A 145 -9.41 -2.08 8.57
N ALA A 146 -8.21 -2.00 8.02
CA ALA A 146 -7.05 -2.78 8.41
C ALA A 146 -5.91 -1.83 8.79
N VAL A 147 -5.20 -2.14 9.88
CA VAL A 147 -4.06 -1.34 10.35
C VAL A 147 -2.77 -2.09 10.03
N LEU A 148 -1.99 -1.53 9.12
CA LEU A 148 -0.75 -2.10 8.61
C LEU A 148 0.44 -1.43 9.29
N LEU A 149 1.27 -2.24 9.96
CA LEU A 149 2.50 -1.79 10.61
C LEU A 149 3.73 -2.22 9.77
N PRO A 150 4.68 -1.32 9.49
CA PRO A 150 5.90 -1.66 8.78
C PRO A 150 6.65 -2.79 9.49
N GLN A 151 7.00 -3.82 8.75
CA GLN A 151 7.61 -5.00 9.32
C GLN A 151 9.14 -4.81 9.51
N PHE A 152 9.64 -5.02 10.72
CA PHE A 152 11.07 -4.84 11.08
C PHE A 152 11.64 -6.06 11.84
N TRP A 153 12.97 -6.17 11.90
CA TRP A 153 13.63 -7.33 12.51
C TRP A 153 13.35 -7.38 14.01
N GLY A 154 12.92 -8.53 14.52
CA GLY A 154 12.46 -8.69 15.91
C GLY A 154 10.94 -8.51 16.09
N MET A 155 10.24 -7.94 15.11
CA MET A 155 8.78 -7.87 15.13
C MET A 155 8.18 -9.29 15.09
N TYR A 156 7.42 -9.63 16.12
CA TYR A 156 6.67 -10.89 16.27
C TYR A 156 7.49 -12.20 16.10
N GLY A 157 8.80 -12.14 16.31
CA GLY A 157 9.69 -13.32 16.32
C GLY A 157 10.10 -13.80 14.93
N THR A 158 10.97 -13.05 14.24
CA THR A 158 11.69 -13.54 13.06
C THR A 158 12.81 -14.50 13.50
N ALA A 159 12.99 -15.67 12.86
CA ALA A 159 14.12 -16.55 13.18
C ALA A 159 15.41 -15.87 12.74
N VAL A 160 16.08 -15.24 13.69
CA VAL A 160 17.43 -14.68 13.54
C VAL A 160 18.26 -15.13 14.74
N ASP A 161 19.57 -15.17 14.57
CA ASP A 161 20.56 -15.39 15.63
C ASP A 161 20.61 -14.26 16.69
N GLY A 162 19.62 -13.37 16.68
CA GLY A 162 19.53 -12.15 17.49
C GLY A 162 20.41 -11.01 16.98
N THR A 163 21.29 -11.21 15.98
CA THR A 163 22.22 -10.16 15.53
C THR A 163 21.48 -9.02 14.83
N LEU A 164 20.62 -9.34 13.87
CA LEU A 164 19.84 -8.34 13.13
C LEU A 164 18.78 -7.65 13.99
N GLU A 165 18.16 -8.39 14.91
CA GLU A 165 17.22 -7.84 15.90
C GLU A 165 17.90 -6.78 16.77
N ARG A 166 19.09 -7.09 17.32
CA ARG A 166 19.90 -6.15 18.11
C ARG A 166 20.35 -4.92 17.33
N GLN A 167 20.36 -4.99 16.00
CA GLN A 167 20.70 -3.86 15.13
C GLN A 167 19.50 -2.95 14.86
N SER A 168 18.26 -3.43 15.03
CA SER A 168 17.05 -2.65 14.80
C SER A 168 17.00 -1.42 15.72
N SER A 169 16.39 -0.34 15.22
CA SER A 169 16.17 0.87 16.02
C SER A 169 15.30 0.58 17.24
N VAL A 170 14.27 -0.27 17.09
CA VAL A 170 13.33 -0.64 18.15
C VAL A 170 14.04 -1.37 19.29
N PHE A 171 14.99 -2.25 19.01
CA PHE A 171 15.75 -2.95 20.06
C PHE A 171 16.71 -2.00 20.81
N LYS A 172 17.30 -1.04 20.09
CA LYS A 172 18.28 -0.09 20.66
C LYS A 172 17.63 1.04 21.45
N ASP A 173 16.40 1.42 21.10
CA ASP A 173 15.69 2.48 21.77
C ASP A 173 15.06 1.97 23.08
N THR A 174 15.49 2.56 24.19
CA THR A 174 15.01 2.23 25.55
C THR A 174 14.04 3.29 26.07
N GLY A 175 13.63 4.23 25.21
CA GLY A 175 12.66 5.27 25.53
C GLY A 175 11.27 4.71 25.83
N THR A 176 10.42 5.55 26.43
CA THR A 176 9.03 5.22 26.74
C THR A 176 8.10 5.28 25.52
N ALA A 177 8.56 5.87 24.40
CA ALA A 177 7.81 5.95 23.15
C ALA A 177 8.40 4.95 22.15
N VAL A 178 7.63 3.93 21.78
CA VAL A 178 8.04 2.97 20.76
C VAL A 178 7.76 3.58 19.38
N VAL A 179 8.82 4.04 18.70
CA VAL A 179 8.72 4.48 17.31
C VAL A 179 9.04 3.31 16.39
N LEU A 180 8.05 2.87 15.63
CA LEU A 180 8.24 1.86 14.60
C LEU A 180 9.08 2.45 13.44
N PRO A 181 10.12 1.75 12.97
CA PRO A 181 10.85 2.18 11.79
C PRO A 181 9.91 2.14 10.59
N SER A 182 10.01 3.14 9.72
CA SER A 182 9.24 3.16 8.48
C SER A 182 9.70 2.04 7.54
N ALA A 183 8.83 1.66 6.59
CA ALA A 183 9.14 0.59 5.64
C ALA A 183 10.32 0.94 4.72
N ARG A 184 10.72 2.21 4.62
CA ARG A 184 11.94 2.64 3.90
C ARG A 184 13.18 1.85 4.30
N HIS A 185 13.30 1.48 5.58
CA HIS A 185 14.45 0.74 6.09
C HIS A 185 14.53 -0.72 5.61
N GLN A 186 13.52 -1.20 4.87
CA GLN A 186 13.48 -2.56 4.33
C GLN A 186 14.19 -2.69 2.98
N THR A 187 14.60 -1.58 2.35
CA THR A 187 15.18 -1.57 1.01
C THR A 187 16.40 -0.65 0.92
N GLY A 188 17.36 -1.00 0.05
CA GLY A 188 18.52 -0.18 -0.28
C GLY A 188 18.29 0.81 -1.44
N GLN A 189 17.11 0.82 -2.05
CA GLN A 189 16.80 1.70 -3.18
C GLN A 189 16.91 3.19 -2.79
N GLY A 190 17.52 3.97 -3.69
CA GLY A 190 17.60 5.43 -3.58
C GLY A 190 16.23 6.10 -3.72
N ASP A 191 16.11 7.37 -3.30
CA ASP A 191 14.84 8.13 -3.35
C ASP A 191 14.28 8.25 -4.79
N ASP A 192 15.15 8.32 -5.78
CA ASP A 192 14.82 8.40 -7.21
C ASP A 192 14.29 7.06 -7.79
N GLN A 193 14.62 5.95 -7.12
CA GLN A 193 14.26 4.60 -7.51
C GLN A 193 13.11 4.02 -6.69
N LEU A 194 12.88 4.56 -5.49
CA LEU A 194 11.88 4.08 -4.56
C LEU A 194 10.46 4.39 -5.05
N LEU A 195 9.69 3.35 -5.29
CA LEU A 195 8.25 3.47 -5.48
C LEU A 195 7.49 3.28 -4.16
N HIS A 196 6.44 4.07 -3.99
CA HIS A 196 5.57 4.09 -2.83
C HIS A 196 4.16 4.47 -3.27
N SER A 197 3.19 4.42 -2.35
CA SER A 197 1.77 4.69 -2.63
C SER A 197 1.60 6.00 -3.41
N ALA A 198 2.20 7.10 -2.97
CA ALA A 198 2.06 8.38 -3.67
C ALA A 198 2.66 8.46 -5.10
N ASN A 199 3.68 7.68 -5.48
CA ASN A 199 4.33 7.84 -6.80
C ASN A 199 4.16 6.64 -7.75
N ALA A 200 3.61 5.52 -7.28
CA ALA A 200 3.37 4.34 -8.09
C ALA A 200 2.20 4.54 -9.06
N GLY A 201 2.31 3.92 -10.24
CA GLY A 201 1.22 3.89 -11.22
C GLY A 201 0.20 2.77 -10.95
N LEU A 202 0.63 1.71 -10.25
CA LEU A 202 -0.20 0.60 -9.81
C LEU A 202 0.35 0.07 -8.49
N LEU A 203 -0.53 -0.28 -7.55
CA LEU A 203 -0.16 -0.95 -6.30
C LEU A 203 -0.79 -2.34 -6.30
N ILE A 204 0.00 -3.40 -6.16
CA ILE A 204 -0.53 -4.72 -5.83
C ILE A 204 -0.46 -4.87 -4.31
N HIS A 205 -1.62 -5.09 -3.70
CA HIS A 205 -1.73 -5.48 -2.31
C HIS A 205 -1.85 -7.00 -2.24
N ARG A 206 -0.75 -7.65 -1.91
CA ARG A 206 -0.76 -9.09 -1.63
C ARG A 206 -0.93 -9.30 -0.14
N THR A 207 -1.84 -10.17 0.25
CA THR A 207 -2.06 -10.56 1.64
C THR A 207 -1.92 -12.07 1.78
N ALA A 208 -1.42 -12.55 2.92
CA ALA A 208 -1.41 -13.96 3.25
C ALA A 208 -1.48 -14.18 4.78
N GLN A 209 -2.17 -15.23 5.20
CA GLN A 209 -2.16 -15.69 6.58
C GLN A 209 -1.01 -16.67 6.77
N ILE A 210 -0.12 -16.39 7.70
CA ILE A 210 0.97 -17.31 8.05
C ILE A 210 0.42 -18.45 8.91
N GLU A 211 0.93 -19.65 8.67
CA GLU A 211 0.72 -20.80 9.56
C GLU A 211 1.58 -20.62 10.81
N TYR A 212 0.97 -20.74 12.00
CA TYR A 212 1.59 -20.32 13.26
C TYR A 212 2.94 -21.00 13.51
N ASP A 213 3.01 -22.30 13.21
CA ASP A 213 4.21 -23.11 13.39
C ASP A 213 5.38 -22.65 12.50
N TYR A 214 5.11 -21.89 11.44
CA TYR A 214 6.10 -21.41 10.47
C TYR A 214 6.30 -19.88 10.52
N ARG A 215 5.83 -19.21 11.58
CA ARG A 215 5.84 -17.74 11.69
C ARG A 215 7.18 -17.09 11.39
N SER A 216 8.26 -17.71 11.86
CA SER A 216 9.61 -17.20 11.73
C SER A 216 10.13 -17.34 10.30
N GLU A 217 9.95 -18.52 9.71
CA GLU A 217 10.41 -18.87 8.38
C GLU A 217 9.58 -18.17 7.29
N ALA A 218 8.28 -17.98 7.53
CA ALA A 218 7.37 -17.23 6.67
C ALA A 218 7.79 -15.77 6.54
N ARG A 219 8.07 -15.11 7.67
CA ARG A 219 8.57 -13.72 7.68
C ARG A 219 9.93 -13.59 7.01
N GLN A 220 10.82 -14.56 7.23
CA GLN A 220 12.12 -14.58 6.56
C GLN A 220 11.94 -14.70 5.04
N PHE A 221 11.13 -15.63 4.56
CA PHE A 221 10.82 -15.77 3.14
C PHE A 221 10.21 -14.49 2.57
N ALA A 222 9.24 -13.88 3.27
CA ALA A 222 8.60 -12.65 2.82
C ALA A 222 9.62 -11.52 2.59
N ARG A 223 10.60 -11.38 3.50
CA ARG A 223 11.71 -10.42 3.39
C ARG A 223 12.63 -10.75 2.23
N GLU A 224 13.06 -12.01 2.11
CA GLU A 224 13.95 -12.45 1.03
C GLU A 224 13.30 -12.20 -0.34
N ALA A 225 12.02 -12.53 -0.50
CA ALA A 225 11.27 -12.27 -1.72
C ALA A 225 11.14 -10.76 -2.02
N ALA A 226 10.83 -9.94 -1.02
CA ALA A 226 10.74 -8.49 -1.17
C ALA A 226 12.09 -7.86 -1.56
N ALA A 227 13.17 -8.23 -0.86
CA ALA A 227 14.52 -7.77 -1.15
C ALA A 227 14.95 -8.16 -2.57
N ALA A 228 14.72 -9.41 -2.96
CA ALA A 228 15.07 -9.88 -4.30
C ALA A 228 14.33 -9.11 -5.41
N ILE A 229 13.05 -8.77 -5.21
CA ILE A 229 12.32 -7.92 -6.17
C ILE A 229 12.91 -6.50 -6.18
N ASN A 230 13.15 -5.91 -5.01
CA ASN A 230 13.69 -4.55 -4.89
C ASN A 230 15.06 -4.41 -5.55
N ASP A 231 15.94 -5.40 -5.38
CA ASP A 231 17.28 -5.38 -5.93
C ASP A 231 17.29 -5.56 -7.46
N ASN A 232 16.39 -6.38 -8.00
CA ASN A 232 16.37 -6.71 -9.42
C ASN A 232 15.51 -5.76 -10.28
N LEU A 233 14.56 -5.03 -9.68
CA LEU A 233 13.64 -4.14 -10.37
C LEU A 233 13.69 -2.71 -9.81
N ALA A 234 14.87 -2.25 -9.38
CA ALA A 234 15.05 -0.89 -8.87
C ALA A 234 14.56 0.18 -9.87
N GLY A 235 13.79 1.14 -9.36
CA GLY A 235 13.14 2.16 -10.19
C GLY A 235 11.89 1.67 -10.93
N GLU A 236 11.63 0.37 -11.03
CA GLU A 236 10.44 -0.17 -11.68
C GLU A 236 9.43 -0.75 -10.70
N ALA A 237 9.90 -1.43 -9.67
CA ALA A 237 9.10 -2.02 -8.62
C ALA A 237 9.74 -1.83 -7.24
N THR A 238 8.90 -1.63 -6.23
CA THR A 238 9.29 -1.62 -4.82
C THR A 238 8.27 -2.39 -3.99
N VAL A 239 8.75 -3.37 -3.23
CA VAL A 239 7.98 -4.19 -2.30
C VAL A 239 8.29 -3.75 -0.89
N LEU A 240 7.23 -3.36 -0.17
CA LEU A 240 7.29 -2.99 1.24
C LEU A 240 6.40 -3.93 2.05
N LEU A 241 6.93 -4.44 3.14
CA LEU A 241 6.29 -5.44 4.00
C LEU A 241 5.62 -4.80 5.20
N TYR A 242 4.42 -5.31 5.49
CA TYR A 242 3.62 -4.89 6.62
C TYR A 242 3.00 -6.11 7.31
N GLU A 243 2.69 -5.98 8.59
CA GLU A 243 1.85 -6.94 9.33
C GLU A 243 0.63 -6.23 9.92
N GLU A 244 -0.49 -6.94 9.99
CA GLU A 244 -1.74 -6.38 10.53
C GLU A 244 -1.64 -6.26 12.07
N ALA A 245 -1.97 -5.08 12.61
CA ALA A 245 -1.95 -4.84 14.07
C ALA A 245 -3.20 -5.41 14.75
N PHE A 246 -4.37 -5.20 14.13
CA PHE A 246 -5.68 -5.51 14.70
C PHE A 246 -6.48 -6.33 13.70
N GLY A 247 -6.63 -7.62 13.99
CA GLY A 247 -7.30 -8.60 13.15
C GLY A 247 -6.63 -9.96 13.29
N PRO A 248 -6.63 -10.81 12.25
CA PRO A 248 -5.95 -12.11 12.31
C PRO A 248 -4.46 -11.93 12.58
N ALA A 249 -3.98 -12.50 13.68
CA ALA A 249 -2.56 -12.52 14.01
C ALA A 249 -1.75 -13.18 12.89
N ASP A 250 -0.49 -12.78 12.70
CA ASP A 250 0.41 -13.33 11.69
C ASP A 250 -0.09 -13.15 10.23
N ARG A 251 -0.93 -12.14 9.98
CA ARG A 251 -1.28 -11.71 8.63
C ARG A 251 -0.24 -10.74 8.09
N ILE A 252 0.38 -11.13 6.98
CA ILE A 252 1.42 -10.35 6.31
C ILE A 252 0.90 -9.76 5.00
N HIS A 253 1.36 -8.55 4.71
CA HIS A 253 0.99 -7.79 3.53
C HIS A 253 2.26 -7.38 2.78
N TRP A 254 2.27 -7.62 1.47
CA TRP A 254 3.25 -7.02 0.56
C TRP A 254 2.53 -5.92 -0.20
N LEU A 255 2.99 -4.69 0.00
CA LEU A 255 2.64 -3.56 -0.86
C LEU A 255 3.67 -3.50 -1.98
N ILE A 256 3.28 -4.03 -3.14
CA ILE A 256 4.12 -4.13 -4.35
C ILE A 256 3.78 -2.96 -5.26
N HIS A 257 4.58 -1.92 -5.19
CA HIS A 257 4.45 -0.69 -5.96
C HIS A 257 5.07 -0.89 -7.34
N LEU A 258 4.31 -0.65 -8.39
CA LEU A 258 4.74 -0.81 -9.77
C LEU A 258 4.69 0.54 -10.49
N ARG A 259 5.72 0.83 -11.30
CA ARG A 259 5.74 2.05 -12.12
C ARG A 259 4.59 2.10 -13.12
N SER A 260 4.22 0.94 -13.66
CA SER A 260 3.16 0.81 -14.65
C SER A 260 2.55 -0.60 -14.66
N LEU A 261 1.42 -0.78 -15.32
CA LEU A 261 0.85 -2.11 -15.56
C LEU A 261 1.80 -3.04 -16.32
N GLY A 262 2.62 -2.50 -17.24
CA GLY A 262 3.62 -3.27 -17.98
C GLY A 262 4.71 -3.85 -17.08
N THR A 263 5.02 -3.20 -15.95
CA THR A 263 5.98 -3.71 -14.97
C THR A 263 5.52 -5.02 -14.33
N TYR A 264 4.21 -5.28 -14.25
CA TYR A 264 3.71 -6.55 -13.72
C TYR A 264 4.23 -7.76 -14.52
N GLN A 265 4.34 -7.63 -15.84
CA GLN A 265 4.89 -8.71 -16.68
C GLN A 265 6.37 -8.98 -16.35
N ARG A 266 7.15 -7.93 -16.07
CA ARG A 266 8.56 -8.05 -15.64
C ARG A 266 8.66 -8.74 -14.28
N LEU A 267 7.75 -8.43 -13.35
CA LEU A 267 7.67 -9.12 -12.06
C LEU A 267 7.40 -10.62 -12.24
N LEU A 268 6.50 -11.01 -13.14
CA LEU A 268 6.25 -12.43 -13.45
C LEU A 268 7.47 -13.10 -14.09
N GLN A 269 8.13 -12.44 -15.04
CA GLN A 269 9.34 -12.94 -15.70
C GLN A 269 10.49 -13.14 -14.72
N LEU A 270 10.63 -12.26 -13.73
CA LEU A 270 11.70 -12.33 -12.73
C LEU A 270 11.73 -13.68 -12.01
N HIS A 271 10.57 -14.20 -11.61
CA HIS A 271 10.44 -15.48 -10.91
C HIS A 271 10.84 -16.69 -11.76
N VAL A 272 10.83 -16.54 -13.09
CA VAL A 272 11.13 -17.61 -14.05
C VAL A 272 12.57 -17.52 -14.55
N GLN A 273 13.03 -16.32 -14.87
CA GLN A 273 14.28 -16.09 -15.60
C GLN A 273 15.48 -15.85 -14.70
N ASN A 274 15.27 -15.39 -13.46
CA ASN A 274 16.36 -15.11 -12.55
C ASN A 274 16.58 -16.29 -11.58
N GLU A 275 17.75 -16.92 -11.68
CA GLU A 275 18.09 -18.12 -10.91
C GLU A 275 18.19 -17.84 -9.40
N SER A 276 18.74 -16.70 -8.99
CA SER A 276 18.86 -16.36 -7.56
C SER A 276 17.50 -16.07 -6.93
N VAL A 277 16.60 -15.41 -7.67
CA VAL A 277 15.20 -15.22 -7.25
C VAL A 277 14.50 -16.56 -7.18
N ARG A 278 14.67 -17.40 -8.21
CA ARG A 278 14.07 -18.74 -8.25
C ARG A 278 14.51 -19.58 -7.05
N GLU A 279 15.79 -19.53 -6.66
CA GLU A 279 16.30 -20.26 -5.50
C GLU A 279 15.52 -19.92 -4.22
N ILE A 280 15.17 -18.65 -3.98
CA ILE A 280 14.42 -18.21 -2.80
C ILE A 280 13.06 -18.93 -2.67
N PHE A 281 12.39 -19.17 -3.81
CA PHE A 281 11.07 -19.82 -3.88
C PHE A 281 11.14 -21.34 -3.88
N PHE A 282 12.25 -21.95 -4.31
CA PHE A 282 12.38 -23.41 -4.36
C PHE A 282 13.22 -24.00 -3.22
N ARG A 283 13.92 -23.16 -2.44
CA ARG A 283 14.64 -23.57 -1.24
C ARG A 283 13.69 -24.24 -0.25
N GLU A 284 14.12 -25.40 0.22
CA GLU A 284 13.45 -26.12 1.32
C GLU A 284 13.56 -25.30 2.61
N ARG A 285 12.45 -25.18 3.34
CA ARG A 285 12.37 -24.42 4.60
C ARG A 285 11.81 -25.29 5.71
N ALA A 286 12.29 -25.04 6.93
CA ALA A 286 11.95 -25.77 8.15
C ALA A 286 12.05 -27.32 8.04
N PRO A 287 13.17 -27.88 7.55
CA PRO A 287 13.33 -29.34 7.41
C PRO A 287 13.17 -30.10 8.74
N GLU A 288 13.50 -29.45 9.86
CA GLU A 288 13.40 -29.99 11.21
C GLU A 288 11.97 -30.19 11.70
N LYS A 289 10.96 -29.57 11.06
CA LYS A 289 9.54 -29.66 11.45
C LYS A 289 8.83 -30.88 10.84
N GLY A 290 9.59 -31.92 10.49
CA GLY A 290 9.10 -33.28 10.24
C GLY A 290 8.54 -33.53 8.83
N ALA A 291 8.36 -32.50 8.02
CA ALA A 291 8.11 -32.64 6.60
C ALA A 291 8.63 -31.39 5.90
N GLY A 292 9.81 -31.49 5.29
CA GLY A 292 10.34 -30.48 4.40
C GLY A 292 9.30 -29.94 3.41
N GLY A 293 9.45 -28.69 3.01
CA GLY A 293 8.55 -28.05 2.06
C GLY A 293 9.09 -26.73 1.53
N THR A 294 8.45 -26.23 0.49
CA THR A 294 8.71 -24.88 -0.01
C THR A 294 7.91 -23.86 0.79
N TRP A 295 8.07 -22.58 0.46
CA TRP A 295 7.37 -21.48 1.11
C TRP A 295 5.85 -21.66 1.22
N ALA A 296 5.22 -22.38 0.28
CA ALA A 296 3.78 -22.51 0.20
C ALA A 296 3.16 -23.14 1.45
N ARG A 297 3.90 -23.99 2.18
CA ARG A 297 3.42 -24.62 3.43
C ARG A 297 3.46 -23.70 4.64
N MET A 298 4.20 -22.60 4.56
CA MET A 298 4.31 -21.63 5.65
C MET A 298 3.11 -20.70 5.73
N PHE A 299 2.18 -20.78 4.77
CA PHE A 299 0.97 -19.97 4.71
C PHE A 299 -0.26 -20.85 4.69
N VAL A 300 -1.32 -20.39 5.32
CA VAL A 300 -2.62 -21.07 5.31
C VAL A 300 -3.14 -21.11 3.88
N GLN A 301 -3.46 -22.32 3.40
CA GLN A 301 -3.90 -22.54 2.02
C GLN A 301 -5.14 -21.69 1.69
N GLY A 302 -5.12 -21.04 0.52
CA GLY A 302 -6.24 -20.22 0.03
C GLY A 302 -6.31 -18.80 0.62
N THR A 303 -5.39 -18.44 1.53
CA THR A 303 -5.35 -17.10 2.12
C THR A 303 -4.47 -16.11 1.37
N MET A 304 -3.61 -16.59 0.47
CA MET A 304 -2.78 -15.72 -0.36
C MET A 304 -3.64 -15.09 -1.47
N GLN A 305 -3.78 -13.76 -1.45
CA GLN A 305 -4.63 -13.01 -2.36
C GLN A 305 -3.91 -11.76 -2.85
N ASP A 306 -4.04 -11.46 -4.14
CA ASP A 306 -3.53 -10.24 -4.78
C ASP A 306 -4.70 -9.37 -5.22
N VAL A 307 -4.70 -8.12 -4.79
CA VAL A 307 -5.61 -7.08 -5.29
C VAL A 307 -4.76 -6.01 -5.98
N ALA A 308 -5.12 -5.66 -7.22
CA ALA A 308 -4.46 -4.59 -7.96
C ALA A 308 -5.25 -3.29 -7.78
N LEU A 309 -4.56 -2.24 -7.35
CA LEU A 309 -5.12 -0.93 -7.00
C LEU A 309 -4.56 0.15 -7.93
N THR A 310 -5.46 0.89 -8.59
CA THR A 310 -5.12 2.07 -9.38
C THR A 310 -5.40 3.33 -8.56
N PRO A 311 -4.48 4.32 -8.51
CA PRO A 311 -4.81 5.64 -7.98
C PRO A 311 -6.07 6.20 -8.64
N HIS A 312 -7.03 6.64 -7.83
CA HIS A 312 -8.20 7.33 -8.37
C HIS A 312 -7.77 8.65 -9.06
N HIS A 313 -8.32 8.89 -10.24
CA HIS A 313 -8.22 10.18 -10.94
C HIS A 313 -9.54 10.47 -11.67
N TRP A 314 -9.81 11.75 -11.93
CA TRP A 314 -11.02 12.15 -12.65
C TRP A 314 -11.06 11.53 -14.06
N GLY A 315 -12.25 11.15 -14.51
CA GLY A 315 -12.46 10.40 -15.75
C GLY A 315 -12.25 8.88 -15.66
N LEU A 316 -11.67 8.37 -14.56
CA LEU A 316 -11.66 6.93 -14.28
C LEU A 316 -13.11 6.44 -14.10
N TYR A 317 -13.48 5.32 -14.73
CA TYR A 317 -14.84 4.74 -14.69
C TYR A 317 -15.99 5.73 -14.95
N ALA A 318 -15.78 6.67 -15.88
CA ALA A 318 -16.76 7.72 -16.21
C ALA A 318 -17.14 8.63 -15.02
N THR A 319 -16.30 8.69 -13.99
CA THR A 319 -16.46 9.63 -12.87
C THR A 319 -16.44 11.05 -13.41
N GLN A 320 -17.52 11.78 -13.13
CA GLN A 320 -17.65 13.16 -13.55
C GLN A 320 -16.55 14.02 -12.92
N TYR A 321 -16.09 15.03 -13.65
CA TYR A 321 -15.25 16.05 -13.06
C TYR A 321 -16.05 16.81 -12.00
N PRO A 322 -15.40 17.35 -10.96
CA PRO A 322 -16.06 18.21 -10.00
C PRO A 322 -16.79 19.32 -10.77
N SER A 323 -18.06 19.53 -10.44
CA SER A 323 -18.80 20.70 -10.91
C SER A 323 -17.97 21.93 -10.55
N ALA A 324 -17.67 22.80 -11.52
CA ALA A 324 -17.04 24.08 -11.20
C ALA A 324 -17.97 24.85 -10.26
N GLY A 325 -17.59 24.92 -8.98
CA GLY A 325 -18.28 25.68 -7.94
C GLY A 325 -18.07 27.17 -8.10
#